data_AF-A0A4Q3KPC8-F1
#
_entry.id   AF-A0A4Q3KPC8-F1
#
_cell.length_a   1.000
_cell.length_b   1.000
_cell.length_c   1.000
_cell.angle_alpha   90.00
_cell.angle_beta   90.00
_cell.angle_gamma   90.00
#
_symmetry.space_group_name_H-M   'P 1'
#
loop_
_entity.id
_entity.type
_entity.pdbx_description
1 polymer ?
#
loop_
_entity_poly.entity_id
_entity_poly.type
_entity_poly.pdbx_seq_one_letter_code
_entity_poly.pdbx_strand_id
1 'polypeptide(L)'
;NANRNPWYGQAQIEAILQQALGARAVLWLDEGLAHDHTDGHVDNLVRFVAPGRVVCMSPSGFDDPNAALLRGLPARLRAMTDARGRRLQVTTLPSPGAVVDEAGGPMAASYMNFVIGNRTVVMPTYNAKADHLALQSLRQLFANRRVVGIDAQAILTGGGSFHCMTQPQFR
;
A
#
# COMPACT_ATOMS: atom_id res chain seq x y z
N ASN A 1 7.09 10.25 -13.39
CA ASN A 1 7.38 11.56 -12.79
C ASN A 1 8.74 12.06 -13.28
N ALA A 2 8.81 13.29 -13.83
CA ALA A 2 10.04 13.87 -14.38
C ALA A 2 11.11 14.17 -13.32
N ASN A 3 10.73 14.31 -12.04
CA ASN A 3 11.66 14.58 -10.93
C ASN A 3 12.44 13.34 -10.44
N ARG A 4 12.23 12.16 -11.05
CA ARG A 4 12.99 10.93 -10.75
C ARG A 4 14.06 10.70 -11.83
N ASN A 5 13.63 10.14 -12.95
CA ASN A 5 14.50 9.68 -14.02
C ASN A 5 14.08 10.33 -15.34
N PRO A 6 14.32 11.64 -15.53
CA PRO A 6 13.77 12.41 -16.65
C PRO A 6 14.23 11.91 -18.03
N TRP A 7 15.34 11.18 -18.08
CA TRP A 7 15.95 10.69 -19.31
C TRP A 7 15.47 9.30 -19.75
N TYR A 8 14.66 8.63 -18.94
CA TYR A 8 14.19 7.27 -19.20
C TYR A 8 12.68 7.22 -19.43
N GLY A 9 12.26 6.58 -20.52
CA GLY A 9 10.88 6.18 -20.75
C GLY A 9 10.49 4.94 -19.93
N GLN A 10 9.19 4.66 -19.82
CA GLN A 10 8.66 3.55 -19.03
C GLN A 10 9.27 2.19 -19.41
N ALA A 11 9.43 1.89 -20.71
CA ALA A 11 10.02 0.64 -21.18
C ALA A 11 11.49 0.47 -20.75
N GLN A 12 12.26 1.56 -20.68
CA GLN A 12 13.65 1.52 -20.22
C GLN A 12 13.72 1.31 -18.71
N ILE A 13 12.85 1.98 -17.95
CA ILE A 13 12.73 1.76 -16.50
C ILE A 13 12.33 0.31 -16.22
N GLU A 14 11.37 -0.23 -16.98
CA GLU A 14 10.96 -1.62 -16.86
C GLU A 14 12.11 -2.60 -17.11
N ALA A 15 12.90 -2.40 -18.17
CA ALA A 15 14.07 -3.23 -18.44
C ALA A 15 15.11 -3.17 -17.30
N ILE A 16 15.36 -1.98 -16.74
CA ILE A 16 16.25 -1.81 -15.58
C ILE A 16 15.73 -2.57 -14.37
N LEU A 17 14.44 -2.48 -14.07
CA LEU A 17 13.82 -3.20 -12.95
C LEU A 17 13.89 -4.72 -13.14
N GLN A 18 13.63 -5.21 -14.35
CA GLN A 18 13.74 -6.63 -14.67
C GLN A 18 15.17 -7.15 -14.48
N GLN A 19 16.16 -6.39 -14.95
CA GLN A 19 17.57 -6.74 -14.80
C GLN A 19 18.03 -6.70 -13.34
N ALA A 20 17.67 -5.64 -12.59
CA ALA A 20 18.15 -5.44 -11.22
C ALA A 20 17.46 -6.36 -10.20
N LEU A 21 16.17 -6.65 -10.39
CA LEU A 21 15.34 -7.39 -9.42
C LEU A 21 15.04 -8.83 -9.86
N GLY A 22 15.41 -9.21 -11.08
CA GLY A 22 15.05 -10.51 -11.66
C GLY A 22 13.54 -10.66 -11.95
N ALA A 23 12.80 -9.53 -11.98
CA ALA A 23 11.38 -9.53 -12.29
C ALA A 23 11.15 -9.93 -13.76
N ARG A 24 10.07 -10.67 -14.04
CA ARG A 24 9.67 -11.05 -15.42
C ARG A 24 8.47 -10.27 -15.94
N ALA A 25 7.80 -9.51 -15.08
CA ALA A 25 6.69 -8.63 -15.42
C ALA A 25 6.66 -7.48 -14.42
N VAL A 26 6.35 -6.27 -14.89
CA VAL A 26 6.13 -5.09 -14.06
C VAL A 26 4.68 -4.64 -14.23
N LEU A 27 3.97 -4.47 -13.12
CA LEU A 27 2.57 -4.03 -13.11
C LEU A 27 2.51 -2.56 -12.74
N TRP A 28 2.16 -1.72 -13.71
CA TRP A 28 2.15 -0.27 -13.56
C TRP A 28 0.78 0.23 -13.04
N LEU A 29 0.83 1.11 -12.05
CA LEU A 29 -0.31 1.86 -11.52
C LEU A 29 -0.01 3.35 -11.69
N ASP A 30 -1.03 4.12 -12.07
CA ASP A 30 -0.81 5.51 -12.54
C ASP A 30 -0.99 6.56 -11.42
N GLU A 31 -1.59 6.19 -10.30
CA GLU A 31 -2.03 7.12 -9.27
C GLU A 31 -1.61 6.64 -7.87
N GLY A 32 -1.20 7.58 -7.02
CA GLY A 32 -0.94 7.37 -5.59
C GLY A 32 -1.97 8.08 -4.71
N LEU A 33 -1.82 7.98 -3.39
CA LEU A 33 -2.73 8.65 -2.46
C LEU A 33 -2.59 10.17 -2.52
N ALA A 34 -3.70 10.88 -2.26
CA ALA A 34 -3.70 12.30 -1.99
C ALA A 34 -2.82 12.62 -0.76
N HIS A 35 -2.16 13.78 -0.80
CA HIS A 35 -1.26 14.27 0.26
C HIS A 35 -0.02 13.40 0.50
N ASP A 36 0.28 12.47 -0.42
CA ASP A 36 1.51 11.69 -0.41
C ASP A 36 2.68 12.50 -1.00
N HIS A 37 3.72 12.73 -0.20
CA HIS A 37 4.90 13.48 -0.60
C HIS A 37 5.89 12.65 -1.44
N THR A 38 5.63 11.36 -1.63
CA THR A 38 6.53 10.43 -2.35
C THR A 38 6.25 10.35 -3.85
N ASP A 39 5.36 11.19 -4.37
CA ASP A 39 4.82 11.11 -5.73
C ASP A 39 4.06 9.80 -6.03
N GLY A 40 3.45 9.20 -4.99
CA GLY A 40 2.58 8.05 -5.12
C GLY A 40 3.26 6.70 -4.96
N HIS A 41 3.97 6.50 -3.85
CA HIS A 41 4.59 5.21 -3.59
C HIS A 41 3.54 4.09 -3.50
N VAL A 42 3.83 2.97 -4.17
CA VAL A 42 2.95 1.80 -4.21
C VAL A 42 2.75 1.16 -2.83
N ASP A 43 3.68 1.34 -1.88
CA ASP A 43 3.60 0.75 -0.54
C ASP A 43 2.46 1.33 0.31
N ASN A 44 1.99 2.53 -0.02
CA ASN A 44 0.80 3.15 0.54
C ASN A 44 -0.49 2.71 -0.17
N LEU A 45 -0.41 2.00 -1.30
CA LEU A 45 -1.56 1.72 -2.14
C LEU A 45 -1.91 0.23 -2.26
N VAL A 46 -0.91 -0.61 -2.53
CA VAL A 46 -1.11 -2.04 -2.83
C VAL A 46 0.07 -2.85 -2.32
N ARG A 47 -0.20 -3.99 -1.68
CA ARG A 47 0.82 -4.92 -1.20
C ARG A 47 0.55 -6.33 -1.68
N PHE A 48 1.59 -7.01 -2.15
CA PHE A 48 1.53 -8.47 -2.32
C PHE A 48 1.51 -9.15 -0.94
N VAL A 49 0.58 -10.09 -0.77
CA VAL A 49 0.49 -10.94 0.44
C VAL A 49 0.84 -12.40 0.14
N ALA A 50 0.80 -12.79 -1.13
CA ALA A 50 1.30 -14.05 -1.68
C ALA A 50 1.45 -13.91 -3.21
N PRO A 51 2.09 -14.87 -3.91
CA PRO A 51 2.11 -14.87 -5.38
C PRO A 51 0.69 -14.82 -5.97
N GLY A 52 0.43 -13.84 -6.83
CA GLY A 52 -0.89 -13.62 -7.44
C GLY A 52 -1.97 -13.08 -6.50
N ARG A 53 -1.65 -12.75 -5.24
CA ARG A 53 -2.60 -12.22 -4.25
C ARG A 53 -2.12 -10.88 -3.72
N VAL A 54 -2.93 -9.85 -3.90
CA VAL A 54 -2.66 -8.48 -3.43
C VAL A 54 -3.75 -8.01 -2.48
N VAL A 55 -3.37 -7.09 -1.61
CA VAL A 55 -4.28 -6.32 -0.77
C VAL A 55 -4.15 -4.85 -1.11
N CYS A 56 -5.29 -4.14 -1.16
CA CYS A 56 -5.36 -2.68 -1.30
C CYS A 56 -6.47 -2.13 -0.38
N MET A 57 -6.69 -0.83 -0.41
CA MET A 57 -7.78 -0.20 0.32
C MET A 57 -9.03 0.00 -0.55
N SER A 58 -10.19 0.05 0.11
CA SER A 58 -11.47 0.55 -0.41
C SER A 58 -11.89 1.77 0.41
N PRO A 59 -12.64 2.74 -0.18
CA PRO A 59 -13.02 3.95 0.54
C PRO A 59 -13.79 3.64 1.83
N SER A 60 -13.64 4.49 2.84
CA SER A 60 -14.36 4.38 4.10
C SER A 60 -14.87 5.72 4.59
N GLY A 61 -16.12 5.79 5.03
CA GLY A 61 -16.73 7.06 5.41
C GLY A 61 -17.13 7.90 4.19
N PHE A 62 -17.64 9.11 4.45
CA PHE A 62 -18.10 10.04 3.41
C PHE A 62 -17.05 11.07 3.01
N ASP A 63 -16.01 11.21 3.82
CA ASP A 63 -14.97 12.24 3.78
C ASP A 63 -13.60 11.69 3.36
N ASP A 64 -13.52 10.45 2.89
CA ASP A 64 -12.27 9.85 2.44
C ASP A 64 -11.70 10.62 1.22
N PRO A 65 -10.54 11.29 1.37
CA PRO A 65 -9.95 12.09 0.30
C PRO A 65 -9.54 11.24 -0.91
N ASN A 66 -9.36 9.94 -0.72
CA ASN A 66 -8.94 8.98 -1.75
C ASN A 66 -10.10 8.20 -2.35
N ALA A 67 -11.35 8.55 -2.04
CA ALA A 67 -12.51 7.73 -2.39
C ALA A 67 -12.63 7.46 -3.90
N ALA A 68 -12.34 8.45 -4.76
CA ALA A 68 -12.41 8.28 -6.21
C ALA A 68 -11.40 7.24 -6.70
N LEU A 69 -10.14 7.36 -6.28
CA LEU A 69 -9.06 6.44 -6.60
C LEU A 69 -9.35 5.03 -6.08
N LEU A 70 -9.70 4.91 -4.79
CA LEU A 70 -9.89 3.62 -4.13
C LEU A 70 -11.11 2.85 -4.63
N ARG A 71 -12.11 3.51 -5.23
CA ARG A 71 -13.22 2.82 -5.91
C ARG A 71 -12.78 2.04 -7.15
N GLY A 72 -11.89 2.61 -7.96
CA GLY A 72 -11.45 2.01 -9.22
C GLY A 72 -10.30 1.02 -9.06
N LEU A 73 -9.46 1.20 -8.04
CA LEU A 73 -8.23 0.43 -7.83
C LEU A 73 -8.43 -1.10 -7.81
N PRO A 74 -9.41 -1.68 -7.07
CA PRO A 74 -9.59 -3.12 -7.05
C PRO A 74 -9.92 -3.72 -8.42
N ALA A 75 -10.70 -3.02 -9.24
CA ALA A 75 -11.06 -3.48 -10.58
C ALA A 75 -9.83 -3.46 -11.51
N ARG A 76 -9.03 -2.38 -11.46
CA ARG A 76 -7.76 -2.28 -12.21
C ARG A 76 -6.81 -3.42 -11.84
N LEU A 77 -6.63 -3.70 -10.55
CA LEU A 77 -5.79 -4.79 -10.08
C LEU A 77 -6.29 -6.17 -10.55
N ARG A 78 -7.60 -6.45 -10.47
CA ARG A 78 -8.18 -7.73 -10.95
C ARG A 78 -8.04 -7.95 -12.47
N ALA A 79 -7.87 -6.87 -13.23
CA ALA A 79 -7.59 -6.95 -14.66
C ALA A 79 -6.13 -7.29 -14.98
N MET A 80 -5.22 -7.12 -14.01
CA MET A 80 -3.79 -7.42 -14.18
C MET A 80 -3.50 -8.91 -14.03
N THR A 81 -2.41 -9.33 -14.68
CA THR A 81 -1.92 -10.70 -14.68
C THR A 81 -0.45 -10.71 -14.30
N ASP A 82 -0.05 -11.60 -13.39
CA ASP A 82 1.35 -11.69 -12.97
C ASP A 82 2.24 -12.42 -13.98
N ALA A 83 3.54 -12.47 -13.70
CA ALA A 83 4.56 -13.10 -14.55
C ALA A 83 4.33 -14.60 -14.85
N ARG A 84 3.39 -15.27 -14.18
CA ARG A 84 3.04 -16.68 -14.42
C ARG A 84 1.65 -16.82 -15.08
N GLY A 85 1.09 -15.74 -15.61
CA GLY A 85 -0.22 -15.78 -16.26
C GLY A 85 -1.40 -15.84 -15.28
N ARG A 86 -1.20 -15.59 -13.98
CA ARG A 86 -2.29 -15.62 -13.00
C ARG A 86 -2.94 -14.24 -12.89
N ARG A 87 -4.27 -14.17 -13.03
CA ARG A 87 -5.02 -12.96 -12.68
C ARG A 87 -4.85 -12.66 -11.19
N LEU A 88 -4.67 -11.39 -10.84
CA LEU A 88 -4.53 -11.01 -9.43
C LEU A 88 -5.82 -11.25 -8.66
N GLN A 89 -5.71 -11.97 -7.55
CA GLN A 89 -6.74 -12.02 -6.51
C GLN A 89 -6.56 -10.80 -5.62
N VAL A 90 -7.63 -10.02 -5.46
CA VAL A 90 -7.60 -8.74 -4.74
C VAL A 90 -8.51 -8.79 -3.53
N THR A 91 -7.92 -8.63 -2.35
CA THR A 91 -8.63 -8.37 -1.10
C THR A 91 -8.56 -6.89 -0.77
N THR A 92 -9.64 -6.34 -0.21
CA THR A 92 -9.70 -4.94 0.19
C THR A 92 -9.79 -4.79 1.70
N LEU A 93 -9.09 -3.79 2.23
CA LEU A 93 -9.22 -3.27 3.58
C LEU A 93 -10.00 -1.95 3.53
N PRO A 94 -10.85 -1.60 4.51
CA PRO A 94 -11.36 -0.24 4.57
C PRO A 94 -10.18 0.72 4.73
N SER A 95 -10.23 1.86 4.05
CA SER A 95 -9.33 3.00 4.25
C SER A 95 -9.43 3.49 5.71
N PRO A 96 -8.44 4.25 6.22
CA PRO A 96 -8.63 5.00 7.46
C PRO A 96 -9.61 6.18 7.31
N GLY A 97 -9.95 6.58 6.08
CA GLY A 97 -10.75 7.78 5.82
C GLY A 97 -9.90 9.04 5.91
N ALA A 98 -10.52 10.17 6.28
CA ALA A 98 -9.77 11.39 6.57
C ALA A 98 -8.98 11.25 7.88
N VAL A 99 -7.65 11.41 7.79
CA VAL A 99 -6.75 11.54 8.93
C VAL A 99 -6.06 12.89 8.82
N VAL A 100 -5.99 13.61 9.93
CA VAL A 100 -5.42 14.96 10.00
C VAL A 100 -4.32 15.03 11.04
N ASP A 101 -3.38 15.96 10.84
CA ASP A 101 -2.37 16.31 11.82
C ASP A 101 -2.95 17.22 12.93
N GLU A 102 -2.11 17.62 13.89
CA GLU A 102 -2.50 18.51 14.98
C GLU A 102 -2.97 19.90 14.51
N ALA A 103 -2.54 20.34 13.31
CA ALA A 103 -2.95 21.60 12.70
C ALA A 103 -4.20 21.45 11.82
N GLY A 104 -4.77 20.24 11.70
CA GLY A 104 -5.92 19.94 10.85
C GLY A 104 -5.57 19.70 9.38
N GLY A 105 -4.29 19.60 9.04
CA GLY A 105 -3.82 19.29 7.68
C GLY A 105 -4.05 17.81 7.32
N PRO A 106 -4.55 17.49 6.12
CA PRO A 106 -4.81 16.11 5.72
C PRO A 106 -3.50 15.33 5.52
N MET A 107 -3.52 14.05 5.91
CA MET A 107 -2.36 13.17 5.87
C MET A 107 -2.61 11.94 4.99
N ALA A 108 -1.56 11.43 4.34
CA ALA A 108 -1.60 10.22 3.53
C ALA A 108 -1.61 8.93 4.38
N ALA A 109 -2.56 8.80 5.31
CA ALA A 109 -2.70 7.62 6.15
C ALA A 109 -3.05 6.37 5.31
N SER A 110 -2.36 5.26 5.56
CA SER A 110 -2.60 4.01 4.84
C SER A 110 -2.27 2.79 5.67
N TYR A 111 -3.26 1.90 5.81
CA TYR A 111 -3.01 0.59 6.40
C TYR A 111 -2.07 -0.26 5.55
N MET A 112 -1.86 0.05 4.26
CA MET A 112 -0.96 -0.70 3.37
C MET A 112 0.50 -0.56 3.78
N ASN A 113 0.83 0.48 4.55
CA ASN A 113 2.18 0.74 5.03
C ASN A 113 2.57 -0.19 6.22
N PHE A 114 2.00 -1.41 6.26
CA PHE A 114 2.31 -2.46 7.21
C PHE A 114 3.67 -3.12 6.92
N VAL A 115 4.31 -3.68 7.94
CA VAL A 115 5.54 -4.48 7.76
C VAL A 115 5.27 -5.96 8.03
N ILE A 116 5.79 -6.83 7.15
CA ILE A 116 5.74 -8.29 7.32
C ILE A 116 7.07 -8.77 7.89
N GLY A 117 7.07 -9.21 9.14
CA GLY A 117 8.18 -9.94 9.75
C GLY A 117 8.03 -11.46 9.65
N ASN A 118 9.00 -12.17 10.20
CA ASN A 118 9.05 -13.64 10.17
C ASN A 118 7.78 -14.29 10.75
N ARG A 119 7.31 -13.78 11.90
CA ARG A 119 6.16 -14.34 12.65
C ARG A 119 5.06 -13.31 12.94
N THR A 120 5.26 -12.05 12.58
CA THR A 120 4.37 -10.95 12.95
C THR A 120 4.17 -10.01 11.77
N VAL A 121 2.97 -9.47 11.62
CA VAL A 121 2.66 -8.35 10.73
C VAL A 121 2.27 -7.18 11.61
N VAL A 122 2.91 -6.03 11.43
CA VAL A 122 2.61 -4.80 12.17
C VAL A 122 1.90 -3.85 11.22
N MET A 123 0.62 -3.59 11.49
CA MET A 123 -0.21 -2.66 10.73
C MET A 123 -0.28 -1.33 11.47
N PRO A 124 -0.13 -0.18 10.78
CA PRO A 124 -0.42 1.09 11.41
C PRO A 124 -1.89 1.24 11.75
N THR A 125 -2.17 1.94 12.83
CA THR A 125 -3.51 2.40 13.21
C THR A 125 -3.48 3.91 13.45
N TYR A 126 -4.62 4.57 13.29
CA TYR A 126 -4.68 6.04 13.26
C TYR A 126 -5.78 6.63 14.15
N ASN A 127 -6.26 5.85 15.14
CA ASN A 127 -7.46 6.18 15.92
C ASN A 127 -8.70 6.38 15.02
N ALA A 128 -8.72 5.67 13.90
CA ALA A 128 -9.78 5.74 12.90
C ALA A 128 -10.84 4.69 13.20
N LYS A 129 -12.11 4.99 12.87
CA LYS A 129 -13.23 4.03 13.02
C LYS A 129 -12.99 2.71 12.28
N ALA A 130 -12.19 2.75 11.22
CA ALA A 130 -11.88 1.60 10.39
C ALA A 130 -10.74 0.71 10.93
N ASP A 131 -9.97 1.15 11.95
CA ASP A 131 -8.77 0.45 12.45
C ASP A 131 -9.08 -1.02 12.78
N HIS A 132 -10.17 -1.25 13.53
CA HIS A 132 -10.56 -2.59 13.97
C HIS A 132 -10.92 -3.52 12.79
N LEU A 133 -11.70 -3.02 11.83
CA LEU A 133 -12.10 -3.80 10.65
C LEU A 133 -10.91 -4.08 9.72
N ALA A 134 -10.01 -3.12 9.56
CA ALA A 134 -8.77 -3.32 8.83
C ALA A 134 -7.89 -4.39 9.48
N LEU A 135 -7.69 -4.33 10.81
CA LEU A 135 -6.95 -5.36 11.54
C LEU A 135 -7.56 -6.76 11.39
N GLN A 136 -8.88 -6.86 11.51
CA GLN A 136 -9.59 -8.13 11.37
C GLN A 136 -9.40 -8.75 9.98
N SER A 137 -9.57 -7.94 8.94
CA SER A 137 -9.36 -8.39 7.55
C SER A 137 -7.91 -8.78 7.29
N LEU A 138 -6.94 -8.01 7.81
CA LEU A 138 -5.52 -8.34 7.65
C LEU A 138 -5.13 -9.64 8.39
N ARG A 139 -5.73 -9.92 9.57
CA ARG A 139 -5.57 -11.19 10.30
C ARG A 139 -5.98 -12.39 9.46
N GLN A 140 -7.10 -12.28 8.73
CA GLN A 140 -7.57 -13.36 7.86
C GLN A 140 -6.60 -13.66 6.71
N LEU A 141 -5.90 -12.63 6.20
CA LEU A 141 -4.90 -12.79 5.14
C LEU A 141 -3.62 -13.46 5.62
N PHE A 142 -3.28 -13.30 6.90
CA PHE A 142 -2.04 -13.77 7.50
C PHE A 142 -2.28 -14.79 8.61
N ALA A 143 -3.04 -15.86 8.32
CA ALA A 143 -3.41 -16.90 9.30
C ALA A 143 -2.23 -17.51 10.08
N ASN A 144 -1.03 -17.56 9.48
CA ASN A 144 0.17 -18.13 10.09
C ASN A 144 1.08 -17.08 10.77
N ARG A 145 0.66 -15.82 10.86
CA ARG A 145 1.41 -14.75 11.53
C ARG A 145 0.53 -14.03 12.54
N ARG A 146 1.14 -13.54 13.61
CA ARG A 146 0.46 -12.65 14.55
C ARG A 146 0.30 -11.27 13.91
N VAL A 147 -0.92 -10.78 13.74
CA VAL A 147 -1.15 -9.41 13.23
C VAL A 147 -1.46 -8.48 14.39
N VAL A 148 -0.67 -7.43 14.54
CA VAL A 148 -0.80 -6.40 15.57
C VAL A 148 -1.01 -5.03 14.94
N GLY A 149 -1.90 -4.24 15.54
CA GLY A 149 -2.04 -2.82 15.24
C GLY A 149 -1.20 -2.01 16.21
N ILE A 150 -0.48 -1.01 15.71
CA ILE A 150 0.27 -0.07 16.53
C ILE A 150 -0.05 1.34 16.02
N ASP A 151 -0.36 2.24 16.95
CA ASP A 151 -0.63 3.64 16.64
C ASP A 151 0.58 4.27 15.92
N ALA A 152 0.30 4.89 14.79
CA ALA A 152 1.31 5.44 13.90
C ALA A 152 1.10 6.94 13.63
N GLN A 153 0.20 7.62 14.34
CA GLN A 153 -0.05 9.05 14.14
C GLN A 153 1.23 9.89 14.25
N ALA A 154 2.04 9.66 15.27
CA ALA A 154 3.31 10.36 15.46
C ALA A 154 4.35 10.07 14.36
N ILE A 155 4.26 8.92 13.70
CA ILE A 155 5.15 8.57 12.58
C ILE A 155 4.63 9.19 11.28
N LEU A 156 3.30 9.21 11.11
CA LEU A 156 2.63 9.73 9.93
C LEU A 156 2.94 11.22 9.69
N THR A 157 3.22 11.98 10.75
CA THR A 157 3.65 13.39 10.66
C THR A 157 4.96 13.54 9.88
N GLY A 158 5.79 12.49 9.83
CA GLY A 158 6.98 12.42 9.00
C GLY A 158 6.73 11.97 7.54
N GLY A 159 5.47 11.76 7.14
CA GLY A 159 5.08 11.43 5.77
C GLY A 159 5.05 9.93 5.42
N GLY A 160 5.11 9.02 6.40
CA GLY A 160 5.10 7.58 6.17
C GLY A 160 4.68 6.76 7.39
N SER A 161 4.92 5.45 7.36
CA SER A 161 4.66 4.57 8.51
C SER A 161 5.68 3.44 8.62
N PHE A 162 5.30 2.32 9.25
CA PHE A 162 6.22 1.22 9.58
C PHE A 162 6.95 0.65 8.37
N HIS A 163 6.30 0.53 7.21
CA HIS A 163 6.97 0.06 6.00
C HIS A 163 8.06 1.02 5.53
N CYS A 164 7.79 2.33 5.53
CA CYS A 164 8.74 3.35 5.07
C CYS A 164 10.03 3.42 5.91
N MET A 165 9.98 3.02 7.18
CA MET A 165 11.13 3.04 8.09
C MET A 165 11.80 1.66 8.28
N THR A 166 11.40 0.65 7.51
CA THR A 166 11.96 -0.71 7.62
C THR A 166 12.52 -1.19 6.28
N GLN A 167 13.60 -1.97 6.35
CA GLN A 167 14.17 -2.68 5.21
C GLN A 167 14.51 -4.11 5.65
N PRO A 168 13.81 -5.16 5.16
CA PRO A 168 14.14 -6.52 5.52
C PRO A 168 15.51 -6.94 4.98
N GLN A 169 16.28 -7.64 5.82
CA GLN A 169 17.46 -8.39 5.39
C GLN A 169 17.07 -9.87 5.32
N PHE A 170 17.07 -10.42 4.10
CA PHE A 170 16.78 -11.84 3.88
C PHE A 170 18.01 -12.69 4.21
N ARG A 171 17.77 -13.89 4.73
CA ARG A 171 18.80 -14.90 4.98
C ARG A 171 18.97 -15.79 3.76
#